data_AF-F4XD45-F1
#
_entry.id   AF-F4XD45-F1
#
_cell.length_a   1.000
_cell.length_b   1.000
_cell.length_c   1.000
_cell.angle_alpha   90.00
_cell.angle_beta   90.00
_cell.angle_gamma   90.00
#
_symmetry.space_group_name_H-M   'P 1'
#
loop_
_entity.id
_entity.type
_entity.pdbx_description
1 polymer ?
#
loop_
_entity_poly.entity_id
_entity_poly.type
_entity_poly.pdbx_seq_one_letter_code
_entity_poly.pdbx_strand_id
1 'polypeptide(L)' 'MAQPARPFLSRRRQSAALEAERRELLASLASTRTQIQQAYGGFNTVCDSDLIESYVFEIKALQSRYDYLLRRVKELEYAP' A
#
# COMPACT_ATOMS: atom_id res chain seq x y z
N MET A 1 -35.56 -33.47 -9.33
CA MET A 1 -34.08 -33.58 -9.24
C MET A 1 -33.49 -32.18 -9.33
N ALA A 2 -33.30 -31.48 -8.20
CA ALA A 2 -32.70 -30.14 -8.18
C ALA A 2 -31.36 -30.21 -7.44
N GLN A 3 -30.26 -30.03 -8.16
CA GLN A 3 -28.91 -30.02 -7.61
C GLN A 3 -28.68 -28.69 -6.86
N PRO A 4 -28.17 -28.69 -5.61
CA PRO A 4 -27.73 -27.45 -4.98
C PRO A 4 -26.38 -27.04 -5.57
N ALA A 5 -26.31 -25.81 -6.08
CA ALA A 5 -25.09 -25.23 -6.63
C ALA A 5 -24.00 -25.12 -5.54
N ARG A 6 -22.79 -25.56 -5.91
CA ARG A 6 -21.64 -25.82 -5.03
C ARG A 6 -21.12 -24.54 -4.34
N PRO A 7 -21.21 -24.40 -3.00
CA PRO A 7 -20.68 -23.25 -2.26
C PRO A 7 -19.13 -23.20 -2.19
N PHE A 8 -18.45 -24.22 -2.68
CA PHE A 8 -16.99 -24.37 -2.56
C PHE A 8 -16.18 -23.48 -3.52
N LEU A 9 -16.73 -23.14 -4.70
CA LEU A 9 -16.01 -22.32 -5.68
C LEU A 9 -15.99 -20.84 -5.29
N SER A 10 -17.01 -20.36 -4.58
CA SER A 10 -17.14 -19.00 -4.07
C SER A 10 -16.05 -18.69 -3.05
N ARG A 11 -15.83 -19.59 -2.07
CA ARG A 11 -14.80 -19.42 -1.03
C ARG A 11 -13.37 -19.42 -1.59
N ARG A 12 -13.11 -20.21 -2.63
CA ARG A 12 -11.80 -20.23 -3.32
C ARG A 12 -11.53 -18.94 -4.11
N ARG A 13 -12.55 -18.34 -4.72
CA ARG A 13 -12.42 -17.05 -5.41
C ARG A 13 -12.20 -15.90 -4.43
N GLN A 14 -12.89 -15.93 -3.28
CA GLN A 14 -12.72 -14.92 -2.22
C GLN A 14 -11.32 -14.95 -1.61
N SER A 15 -10.79 -16.13 -1.30
CA SER A 15 -9.41 -16.27 -0.81
C SER A 15 -8.37 -15.79 -1.82
N ALA A 16 -8.51 -16.15 -3.10
CA ALA A 16 -7.61 -15.67 -4.14
C ALA A 16 -7.65 -14.14 -4.33
N ALA A 17 -8.83 -13.52 -4.16
CA ALA A 17 -8.98 -12.07 -4.21
C ALA A 17 -8.30 -11.38 -3.02
N LEU A 18 -8.44 -11.90 -1.80
CA LEU A 18 -7.75 -11.40 -0.60
C LEU A 18 -6.24 -11.51 -0.73
N GLU A 19 -5.73 -12.63 -1.27
CA GLU A 19 -4.30 -12.80 -1.54
C GLU A 19 -3.78 -11.84 -2.62
N ALA A 20 -4.61 -11.50 -3.62
CA ALA A 20 -4.27 -10.49 -4.61
C ALA A 20 -4.21 -9.09 -3.97
N GLU A 21 -5.20 -8.72 -3.17
CA GLU A 21 -5.22 -7.45 -2.41
C GLU A 21 -3.99 -7.34 -1.50
N ARG A 22 -3.67 -8.41 -0.76
CA ARG A 22 -2.47 -8.43 0.11
C ARG A 22 -1.19 -8.17 -0.68
N ARG A 23 -1.02 -8.82 -1.85
CA ARG A 23 0.16 -8.65 -2.70
C ARG A 23 0.26 -7.23 -3.24
N GLU A 24 -0.86 -6.64 -3.66
CA GLU A 24 -0.90 -5.26 -4.15
C GLU A 24 -0.55 -4.25 -3.06
N LEU A 25 -1.06 -4.45 -1.83
CA LEU A 25 -0.72 -3.61 -0.68
C LEU A 25 0.77 -3.67 -0.34
N LEU A 26 1.35 -4.87 -0.31
CA LEU A 26 2.79 -5.05 -0.05
C LEU A 26 3.65 -4.42 -1.15
N ALA A 27 3.27 -4.58 -2.41
CA ALA A 27 3.96 -3.95 -3.53
C ALA A 27 3.88 -2.42 -3.45
N SER A 28 2.71 -1.89 -3.11
CA SER A 28 2.48 -0.45 -2.91
C SER A 28 3.30 0.10 -1.75
N LEU A 29 3.44 -0.67 -0.66
CA LEU A 29 4.23 -0.29 0.51
C LEU A 29 5.72 -0.23 0.16
N ALA A 30 6.23 -1.23 -0.56
CA ALA A 30 7.61 -1.24 -1.05
C ALA A 30 7.88 -0.06 -1.99
N SER A 31 6.99 0.19 -2.96
CA SER A 31 7.09 1.33 -3.87
C SER A 31 7.07 2.67 -3.14
N THR A 32 6.19 2.83 -2.14
CA THR A 32 6.11 4.05 -1.33
C THR A 32 7.39 4.26 -0.53
N ARG A 33 7.98 3.20 0.02
CA ARG A 33 9.29 3.28 0.69
C ARG A 33 10.40 3.76 -0.23
N THR A 34 10.44 3.29 -1.47
CA THR A 34 11.41 3.76 -2.48
C THR A 34 11.18 5.24 -2.82
N GLN A 35 9.93 5.67 -3.00
CA GLN A 35 9.61 7.09 -3.23
C GLN A 35 10.07 7.97 -2.06
N ILE A 36 9.88 7.52 -0.81
CA ILE A 36 10.38 8.24 0.37
C ILE A 36 11.90 8.42 0.28
N GLN A 37 12.64 7.34 -0.03
CA GLN A 37 14.10 7.42 -0.16
C GLN A 37 14.54 8.37 -1.28
N GLN A 38 13.82 8.37 -2.40
CA GLN A 38 14.08 9.28 -3.52
C GLN A 38 13.82 10.74 -3.15
N ALA A 39 12.71 11.03 -2.47
CA ALA A 39 12.37 12.38 -2.02
C ALA A 39 13.41 12.90 -1.01
N TYR A 40 13.86 12.06 -0.06
CA TYR A 40 14.98 12.42 0.82
C TYR A 40 16.29 12.65 0.05
N GLY A 41 16.56 11.85 -0.98
CA GLY A 41 17.71 12.06 -1.86
C GLY A 41 17.68 13.43 -2.54
N GLY A 42 16.53 13.82 -3.11
CA GLY A 42 16.32 15.12 -3.71
C GLY A 42 16.44 16.27 -2.70
N PHE A 43 15.74 16.16 -1.56
CA PHE A 43 15.79 17.14 -0.46
C PHE A 43 17.22 17.45 -0.02
N ASN A 44 18.07 16.43 0.12
CA ASN A 44 19.45 16.59 0.55
C ASN A 44 20.37 17.27 -0.48
N THR A 45 19.91 17.45 -1.72
CA THR A 45 20.71 18.01 -2.84
C THR A 45 20.31 19.44 -3.22
N VAL A 46 19.14 19.91 -2.78
CA VAL A 46 18.63 21.23 -3.13
C VAL A 46 18.92 22.26 -2.04
N CYS A 47 19.13 23.52 -2.44
CA CYS A 47 19.26 24.67 -1.52
C CYS A 47 18.18 25.74 -1.75
N ASP A 48 17.38 25.58 -2.79
CA ASP A 48 16.28 26.48 -3.10
C ASP A 48 15.13 26.30 -2.10
N SER A 49 14.63 27.41 -1.55
CA SER A 49 13.65 27.38 -0.46
C SER A 49 12.31 26.79 -0.88
N ASP A 50 11.86 27.07 -2.11
CA ASP A 50 10.57 26.56 -2.61
C ASP A 50 10.68 25.05 -2.91
N LEU A 51 11.82 24.60 -3.45
CA LEU A 51 12.08 23.17 -3.63
C LEU A 51 12.20 22.42 -2.29
N ILE A 52 12.85 23.01 -1.29
CA ILE A 52 12.93 22.45 0.06
C ILE A 52 11.51 22.29 0.64
N GLU A 53 10.67 23.31 0.53
CA GLU A 53 9.29 23.25 1.03
C GLU A 53 8.47 22.19 0.29
N SER A 54 8.61 22.10 -1.04
CA SER A 54 7.97 21.08 -1.86
C SER A 54 8.32 19.66 -1.39
N TYR A 55 9.61 19.37 -1.17
CA TYR A 55 10.05 18.07 -0.66
C TYR A 55 9.54 17.79 0.76
N VAL A 56 9.43 18.79 1.64
CA VAL A 56 8.84 18.59 2.97
C VAL A 56 7.38 18.13 2.87
N PHE A 57 6.59 18.75 1.99
CA PHE A 57 5.20 18.33 1.76
C PHE A 57 5.12 16.96 1.11
N GLU A 58 5.98 16.67 0.12
CA GLU A 58 6.03 15.37 -0.55
C GLU A 58 6.37 14.24 0.44
N ILE A 59 7.42 14.42 1.25
CA ILE A 59 7.84 13.43 2.25
C ILE A 59 6.71 13.17 3.25
N LYS A 60 6.02 14.22 3.74
CA LYS A 60 4.89 14.06 4.66
C LYS A 60 3.72 13.29 4.03
N ALA A 61 3.41 13.57 2.76
CA ALA A 61 2.36 12.87 2.03
C ALA A 61 2.72 11.39 1.83
N LEU A 62 3.97 11.11 1.46
CA LEU A 62 4.46 9.73 1.29
C LEU A 62 4.50 8.96 2.61
N GLN A 63 4.91 9.58 3.72
CA GLN A 63 4.84 8.99 5.06
C GLN A 63 3.40 8.66 5.46
N SER A 64 2.47 9.59 5.22
CA SER A 64 1.03 9.37 5.50
C SER A 64 0.46 8.22 4.68
N ARG A 65 0.85 8.11 3.39
CA ARG A 65 0.50 6.98 2.53
C ARG A 65 1.09 5.66 3.05
N TYR A 66 2.35 5.67 3.48
CA TYR A 66 3.01 4.48 4.03
C TYR A 66 2.30 3.97 5.29
N ASP A 67 1.96 4.88 6.21
CA ASP A 67 1.24 4.55 7.45
C ASP A 67 -0.15 3.97 7.17
N TYR A 68 -0.87 4.54 6.20
CA TYR A 68 -2.15 4.00 5.75
C TYR A 68 -2.01 2.58 5.21
N LEU A 69 -1.05 2.35 4.29
CA LEU A 69 -0.83 1.03 3.71
C LEU A 69 -0.44 0.00 4.77
N LEU A 70 0.39 0.39 5.75
CA LEU A 70 0.78 -0.48 6.84
C LEU A 70 -0.42 -0.87 7.71
N ARG A 71 -1.31 0.07 8.03
CA ARG A 71 -2.58 -0.23 8.74
C ARG A 71 -3.45 -1.17 7.92
N ARG A 72 -3.59 -0.93 6.62
CA ARG A 72 -4.42 -1.73 5.73
C ARG A 72 -3.93 -3.18 5.61
N VAL A 73 -2.60 -3.39 5.52
CA VAL A 73 -2.01 -4.74 5.55
C VAL A 73 -2.33 -5.44 6.87
N LYS A 74 -2.17 -4.75 8.01
CA LYS A 74 -2.48 -5.33 9.34
C LYS A 74 -3.94 -5.70 9.49
N GLU A 75 -4.85 -4.85 9.03
CA GLU A 75 -6.30 -5.15 9.02
C GLU A 75 -6.62 -6.41 8.23
N LEU A 76 -5.94 -6.61 7.09
CA LEU A 76 -6.15 -7.77 6.23
C LEU A 76 -5.56 -9.06 6.83
N GLU A 77 -4.50 -8.95 7.63
CA GLU A 77 -3.91 -10.08 8.37
C GLU A 77 -4.70 -10.46 9.63
N TYR A 78 -5.41 -9.51 10.24
CA TYR A 78 -6.23 -9.72 11.43
C TYR A 78 -7.74 -9.89 11.11
N ALA A 79 -8.12 -9.83 9.84
CA ALA A 79 -9.49 -10.08 9.41
C ALA A 79 -9.89 -11.54 9.74
N PRO A 80 -11.04 -11.77 10.40
CA PRO A 80 -11.50 -13.09 10.84
C PRO A 80 -11.86 -14.05 9.69
#